data_AF-A0A2H9LN39-F1
#
_entry.id   AF-A0A2H9LN39-F1
#
_cell.length_a   1.000
_cell.length_b   1.000
_cell.length_c   1.000
_cell.angle_alpha   90.00
_cell.angle_beta   90.00
_cell.angle_gamma   90.00
#
_symmetry.space_group_name_H-M   'P 1'
#
loop_
_entity.id
_entity.type
_entity.pdbx_description
1 polymer ?
#
loop_
_entity_poly.entity_id
_entity_poly.type
_entity_poly.pdbx_seq_one_letter_code
_entity_poly.pdbx_strand_id
1 'polypeptide(L)'
;MSGFERFVKGVGIDPLVARKAIPKHKDILSEELLISVVLNATEDEMTWLDADHFIIEVRRRKGGGYVAVLIWVHDQRWRYYVYRVHVMASRGRSKL
;
A
#
# COMPACT_ATOMS: atom_id res chain seq x y z
N MET A 1 34.00 -14.11 6.80
CA MET A 1 32.77 -13.42 7.26
C MET A 1 32.18 -12.70 6.07
N SER A 2 31.23 -13.32 5.35
CA SER A 2 30.60 -12.73 4.18
C SER A 2 29.55 -11.72 4.64
N GLY A 3 29.87 -10.43 4.52
CA GLY A 3 28.87 -9.37 4.62
C GLY A 3 27.92 -9.50 3.43
N PHE A 4 26.78 -10.16 3.65
CA PHE A 4 25.63 -9.98 2.79
C PHE A 4 25.22 -8.52 2.97
N GLU A 5 25.53 -7.67 2.00
CA GLU A 5 24.83 -6.40 1.84
C GLU A 5 23.34 -6.73 1.84
N ARG A 6 22.62 -6.28 2.88
CA ARG A 6 21.19 -6.45 2.99
C ARG A 6 20.59 -5.56 1.91
N PHE A 7 20.37 -6.11 0.72
CA PHE A 7 19.74 -5.40 -0.38
C PHE A 7 18.36 -4.95 0.10
N VAL A 8 18.20 -3.65 0.33
CA VAL A 8 16.91 -3.06 0.66
C VAL A 8 16.13 -2.98 -0.64
N LYS A 9 15.10 -3.83 -0.79
CA LYS A 9 14.23 -3.80 -1.96
C LYS A 9 13.63 -2.40 -2.08
N GLY A 10 13.78 -1.77 -3.24
CA GLY A 10 13.06 -0.53 -3.57
C GLY A 10 11.57 -0.79 -3.81
N VAL A 11 10.79 0.29 -3.91
CA VAL A 11 9.36 0.24 -4.25
C VAL A 11 9.12 0.96 -5.57
N GLY A 12 8.59 0.25 -6.55
CA GLY A 12 8.03 0.83 -7.77
C GLY A 12 6.51 1.01 -7.62
N ILE A 13 5.98 2.10 -8.18
CA ILE A 13 4.53 2.37 -8.21
C ILE A 13 4.08 2.35 -9.66
N ASP A 14 2.99 1.64 -9.93
CA ASP A 14 2.41 1.60 -11.27
C ASP A 14 1.98 3.00 -11.75
N PRO A 15 2.29 3.40 -12.99
CA PRO A 15 1.92 4.70 -13.52
C PRO A 15 0.42 5.00 -13.45
N LEU A 16 -0.46 4.00 -13.53
CA LEU A 16 -1.90 4.18 -13.37
C LEU A 16 -2.28 4.48 -11.93
N VAL A 17 -1.61 3.87 -10.94
CA VAL A 17 -1.78 4.22 -9.53
C VAL A 17 -1.35 5.67 -9.31
N ALA A 18 -0.15 6.03 -9.79
CA ALA A 18 0.41 7.37 -9.65
C ALA A 18 -0.43 8.45 -10.35
N ARG A 19 -0.95 8.19 -11.56
CA ARG A 19 -1.69 9.19 -12.35
C ARG A 19 -3.19 9.22 -12.09
N LYS A 20 -3.78 8.16 -11.52
CA LYS A 20 -5.24 8.08 -11.30
C LYS A 20 -5.60 7.97 -9.82
N ALA A 21 -5.08 6.96 -9.13
CA ALA A 21 -5.50 6.68 -7.75
C ALA A 21 -5.03 7.76 -6.78
N ILE A 22 -3.75 8.15 -6.86
CA ILE A 22 -3.18 9.16 -5.96
C ILE A 22 -3.87 10.52 -6.13
N PRO A 23 -4.00 11.12 -7.34
CA PRO A 23 -4.69 12.41 -7.49
C PRO A 23 -6.15 12.37 -7.04
N LYS A 24 -6.87 11.27 -7.30
CA LYS A 24 -8.27 11.10 -6.89
C LYS A 24 -8.46 11.08 -5.37
N HIS A 25 -7.45 10.61 -4.63
CA HIS A 25 -7.49 10.45 -3.18
C HIS A 25 -6.32 11.14 -2.46
N LYS A 26 -5.88 12.29 -3.00
CA LYS A 26 -4.67 13.02 -2.56
C LYS A 26 -4.66 13.44 -1.09
N ASP A 27 -5.82 13.46 -0.44
CA ASP A 27 -5.98 13.79 0.97
C ASP A 27 -5.54 12.64 1.90
N ILE A 28 -5.42 11.43 1.36
CA ILE A 28 -5.09 10.21 2.13
C ILE A 28 -4.03 9.33 1.46
N LEU A 29 -3.72 9.56 0.17
CA LEU A 29 -2.70 8.85 -0.60
C LEU A 29 -1.62 9.81 -1.07
N SER A 30 -0.37 9.34 -1.01
CA SER A 30 0.80 9.93 -1.66
C SER A 30 1.76 8.81 -2.07
N GLU A 31 2.69 9.08 -2.98
CA GLU A 31 3.73 8.09 -3.34
C GLU A 31 4.58 7.74 -2.12
N GLU A 32 4.98 8.75 -1.34
CA GLU A 32 5.73 8.58 -0.10
C GLU A 32 5.01 7.67 0.90
N LEU A 33 3.69 7.83 1.05
CA LEU A 33 2.90 6.95 1.92
C LEU A 33 2.94 5.51 1.41
N LEU A 34 2.71 5.28 0.12
CA LEU A 34 2.72 3.93 -0.46
C LEU A 34 4.09 3.27 -0.28
N ILE A 35 5.17 4.01 -0.53
CA ILE A 35 6.55 3.54 -0.34
C ILE A 35 6.77 3.17 1.13
N SER A 36 6.43 4.08 2.05
CA SER A 36 6.63 3.87 3.49
C SER A 36 5.84 2.67 4.01
N VAL A 37 4.58 2.52 3.61
CA VAL A 37 3.75 1.39 4.03
C VAL A 37 4.34 0.06 3.53
N VAL A 38 4.75 -0.01 2.26
CA VAL A 38 5.28 -1.25 1.68
C VAL A 38 6.63 -1.62 2.29
N LEU A 39 7.50 -0.65 2.57
CA LEU A 39 8.82 -0.92 3.15
C LEU A 39 8.77 -1.33 4.63
N ASN A 40 7.76 -0.87 5.36
CA ASN A 40 7.66 -1.10 6.81
C ASN A 40 6.63 -2.17 7.20
N ALA A 41 5.87 -2.71 6.25
CA ALA A 41 4.93 -3.78 6.53
C ALA A 41 5.66 -5.03 7.03
N THR A 42 5.12 -5.62 8.10
CA THR A 42 5.53 -6.91 8.65
C THR A 42 4.78 -8.05 7.98
N GLU A 43 5.27 -9.28 8.11
CA GLU A 43 4.59 -10.46 7.52
C GLU A 43 3.14 -10.62 8.03
N ASP A 44 2.87 -10.28 9.30
CA ASP A 44 1.53 -10.34 9.89
C ASP A 44 0.55 -9.31 9.31
N GLU A 45 1.06 -8.21 8.76
CA GLU A 45 0.27 -7.16 8.10
C GLU A 45 0.04 -7.47 6.61
N MET A 46 0.73 -8.47 6.07
CA MET A 46 0.63 -8.89 4.67
C MET A 46 -0.37 -10.03 4.53
N THR A 47 -1.45 -9.77 3.80
CA THR A 47 -2.35 -10.84 3.35
C THR A 47 -1.86 -11.37 2.01
N TRP A 48 -1.17 -12.51 2.02
CA TRP A 48 -0.68 -13.19 0.82
C TRP A 48 -1.83 -13.77 0.00
N LEU A 49 -1.84 -13.46 -1.30
CA LEU A 49 -2.78 -14.00 -2.28
C LEU A 49 -2.20 -15.24 -2.97
N ASP A 50 -0.89 -15.24 -3.18
CA ASP A 50 -0.09 -16.33 -3.74
C ASP A 50 1.38 -16.18 -3.30
N ALA A 51 2.32 -16.79 -4.04
CA ALA A 51 3.73 -16.83 -3.68
C ALA A 51 4.46 -15.48 -3.80
N ASP A 52 3.96 -14.55 -4.62
CA ASP A 52 4.61 -13.27 -4.91
C ASP A 52 3.66 -12.07 -4.86
N HIS A 53 2.37 -12.27 -4.62
CA HIS A 53 1.38 -11.21 -4.47
C HIS A 53 0.80 -11.17 -3.07
N PHE A 54 0.70 -9.97 -2.52
CA PHE A 54 0.07 -9.73 -1.22
C PHE A 54 -0.64 -8.37 -1.18
N ILE A 55 -1.49 -8.20 -0.17
CA ILE A 55 -2.23 -6.97 0.11
C ILE A 55 -1.84 -6.46 1.49
N ILE A 56 -1.61 -5.14 1.60
CA ILE A 56 -1.51 -4.44 2.87
C ILE A 56 -2.76 -3.57 3.03
N GLU A 57 -3.48 -3.71 4.14
CA GLU A 57 -4.56 -2.79 4.55
C GLU A 57 -4.00 -1.72 5.50
N VAL A 58 -4.21 -0.44 5.17
CA VAL A 58 -3.94 0.67 6.08
C VAL A 58 -5.16 1.54 6.29
N ARG A 59 -5.37 1.98 7.53
CA ARG A 59 -6.47 2.91 7.87
C ARG A 59 -5.98 4.35 7.81
N ARG A 60 -6.68 5.18 7.04
CA ARG A 60 -6.38 6.61 6.91
C ARG A 60 -7.56 7.44 7.38
N ARG A 61 -7.26 8.52 8.10
CA ARG A 61 -8.29 9.47 8.53
C ARG A 61 -8.73 10.30 7.34
N LYS A 62 -10.04 10.40 7.12
CA LYS A 62 -10.65 11.24 6.09
C LYS A 62 -11.91 11.88 6.66
N GLY A 63 -11.91 13.20 6.79
CA GLY A 63 -12.96 13.92 7.50
C GLY A 63 -13.14 13.42 8.94
N GLY A 64 -14.39 13.12 9.32
CA GLY A 64 -14.77 12.65 10.66
C GLY A 64 -14.64 11.13 10.90
N GLY A 65 -14.00 10.39 9.98
CA GLY A 65 -13.89 8.94 10.09
C GLY A 65 -12.59 8.37 9.53
N TYR A 66 -12.56 7.05 9.42
CA TYR A 66 -11.45 6.30 8.83
C TYR A 66 -11.92 5.59 7.57
N VAL A 67 -11.03 5.52 6.58
CA VAL A 67 -11.18 4.71 5.38
C VAL A 67 -10.08 3.67 5.35
N ALA A 68 -10.42 2.47 4.88
CA ALA A 68 -9.44 1.44 4.58
C ALA A 68 -8.86 1.69 3.19
N VAL A 69 -7.54 1.65 3.10
CA VAL A 69 -6.79 1.66 1.85
C VAL A 69 -6.13 0.31 1.73
N LEU A 70 -6.49 -0.40 0.68
CA LEU A 70 -5.88 -1.67 0.32
C LEU A 70 -4.79 -1.38 -0.72
N ILE A 71 -3.62 -1.96 -0.55
CA ILE A 71 -2.44 -1.77 -1.40
C ILE A 71 -1.99 -3.14 -1.90
N TRP A 72 -2.07 -3.37 -3.21
CA TRP A 72 -1.67 -4.62 -3.82
C TRP A 72 -0.23 -4.52 -4.28
N VAL A 73 0.57 -5.48 -3.84
CA VAL A 73 2.00 -5.52 -4.05
C VAL A 73 2.37 -6.83 -4.75
N HIS A 74 3.24 -6.72 -5.74
CA HIS A 74 3.95 -7.85 -6.33
C HIS A 74 5.41 -7.78 -5.85
N ASP A 75 5.86 -8.79 -5.10
CA ASP A 75 7.26 -9.01 -4.75
C ASP A 75 8.02 -9.64 -5.93
N GLN A 76 8.73 -8.81 -6.68
CA GLN A 76 9.51 -9.25 -7.83
C GLN A 76 10.89 -9.81 -7.42
N ARG A 77 11.10 -10.10 -6.14
CA ARG A 77 12.37 -10.50 -5.49
C ARG A 77 13.42 -9.38 -5.39
N TRP A 78 13.57 -8.57 -6.43
CA TRP A 78 14.51 -7.43 -6.47
C TRP A 78 13.84 -6.08 -6.20
N ARG A 79 12.51 -6.02 -6.22
CA ARG A 79 11.73 -4.84 -5.79
C ARG A 79 10.32 -5.23 -5.40
N TYR A 80 9.68 -4.38 -4.61
CA TYR A 80 8.22 -4.39 -4.49
C TYR A 80 7.60 -3.53 -5.58
N TYR A 81 6.47 -3.97 -6.14
CA TYR A 81 5.74 -3.22 -7.15
C TYR A 81 4.27 -3.04 -6.74
N VAL A 82 3.88 -1.80 -6.45
CA VAL A 82 2.49 -1.44 -6.15
C VAL A 82 1.72 -1.32 -7.46
N TYR A 83 0.95 -2.34 -7.81
CA TYR A 83 0.23 -2.39 -9.08
C TYR A 83 -1.24 -1.98 -8.98
N ARG A 84 -1.80 -1.94 -7.77
CA ARG A 84 -3.19 -1.52 -7.54
C ARG A 84 -3.35 -0.92 -6.15
N VAL A 85 -4.21 0.09 -6.06
CA VAL A 85 -4.69 0.66 -4.80
C VAL A 85 -6.20 0.79 -4.85
N HIS A 86 -6.86 0.46 -3.74
CA HIS A 86 -8.31 0.58 -3.59
C HIS A 86 -8.62 1.30 -2.29
N VAL A 87 -9.32 2.41 -2.39
CA VAL A 87 -9.83 3.15 -1.23
C VAL A 87 -11.27 2.71 -1.00
N MET A 88 -11.53 2.04 0.11
CA MET A 88 -12.87 1.67 0.51
C MET A 88 -13.68 2.93 0.85
N ALA A 89 -14.97 2.94 0.49
CA ALA A 89 -15.87 4.01 0.89
C ALA A 89 -15.93 4.10 2.43
N SER A 90 -15.84 5.31 2.99
CA SER A 90 -16.14 5.51 4.40
C SER A 90 -17.60 5.11 4.61
N ARG A 91 -17.88 4.04 5.35
CA ARG A 91 -19.21 3.84 5.91
C ARG A 91 -19.43 4.97 6.92
N GLY A 92 -20.02 6.07 6.46
CA GLY A 92 -20.57 7.09 7.34
C GLY A 92 -21.55 6.41 8.30
N ARG A 93 -21.44 6.74 9.58
CA ARG A 93 -22.31 6.22 10.64
C ARG A 93 -23.76 6.21 10.16
N SER A 94 -24.40 5.05 10.28
CA SER A 94 -25.86 4.98 10.34
C SER A 94 -26.30 5.98 11.42
N LYS A 95 -27.19 6.91 11.07
CA LYS A 95 -27.88 7.72 12.06
C LYS A 95 -28.61 6.75 12.99
N LEU A 96 -28.17 6.66 14.24
CA LEU A 96 -29.01 6.28 15.36
C LEU A 96 -29.52 7.57 15.99
#